data_AF-A0A2E0QVE6-F1
#
_entry.id   AF-A0A2E0QVE6-F1
#
_cell.length_a   1.000
_cell.length_b   1.000
_cell.length_c   1.000
_cell.angle_alpha   90.00
_cell.angle_beta   90.00
_cell.angle_gamma   90.00
#
_symmetry.space_group_name_H-M   'P 1'
#
loop_
_entity.id
_entity.type
_entity.pdbx_description
1 polymer ?
#
loop_
_entity_poly.entity_id
_entity_poly.type
_entity_poly.pdbx_seq_one_letter_code
_entity_poly.pdbx_strand_id
1 'polypeptide(L)'
;MSDRFEELAQAWLNGAMSDAESDELQDMLRSSDECRERLLDFASLDAGLRDFASQATGDVWSDHPDDKPNVISFSTFGWLAAAAVVAISTFVFFFLALNKEDEMMGKGYAVLTRSVDVEWEGKSFEAGDIIPEGRIQLNSGVAQIEFFGGATLVIEGPGDLDIRSASEAFCRSGKLRASVPPAARGFVIDTPDGKVVDLGTEFGLEIGDKGAPEVHVFDGKVELHREGSVREIVDGEAVSGDSELTADRSRFVSALDLDSQVAESNSALFERWREFSRTVRRDPRVLAYFPMDQPGSWNRRLFNEATTGSEIDGAIVGANRVPGRWEDLGKSAVEFTPMGSRVRLAIPGEFESLTFMCWVRVDSLDRVYNALFLTDSYQPGESHWQIQEDGRVLFSFLHSPKNNCMSRSPVVWDISKSGQWMHLAAVLDLEKQVIRHYADGELTLEDPIGNRYRISKTRLGHGEIGNWGLPNSPEKDWFAIRNLNGRIDEFAIYADALTSDEIAEIYRVGNPH
;
A
#
# COMPACT_ATOMS: atom_id res chain seq x y z
N MET A 1 17.37 34.43 -30.23
CA MET A 1 18.72 33.87 -30.02
C MET A 1 19.41 33.68 -31.37
N SER A 2 20.74 33.76 -31.41
CA SER A 2 21.53 33.67 -32.65
C SER A 2 21.89 32.21 -32.95
N ASP A 3 21.69 31.75 -34.19
CA ASP A 3 22.12 30.43 -34.69
C ASP A 3 23.60 30.15 -34.37
N ARG A 4 24.41 31.21 -34.27
CA ARG A 4 25.83 31.15 -33.90
C ARG A 4 26.09 30.61 -32.50
N PHE A 5 25.22 30.89 -31.53
CA PHE A 5 25.41 30.40 -30.16
C PHE A 5 25.21 28.88 -30.10
N GLU A 6 24.19 28.36 -30.79
CA GLU A 6 23.92 26.91 -30.80
C GLU A 6 25.03 26.13 -31.53
N GLU A 7 25.58 26.68 -32.62
CA GLU A 7 26.76 26.11 -33.31
C GLU A 7 27.98 25.99 -32.38
N LEU A 8 28.30 27.05 -31.64
CA LEU A 8 29.43 27.08 -30.70
C LEU A 8 29.21 26.13 -29.51
N ALA A 9 27.99 26.07 -28.97
CA ALA A 9 27.63 25.14 -27.90
C ALA A 9 27.80 23.67 -28.32
N GLN A 10 27.39 23.31 -29.54
CA GLN A 10 27.57 21.97 -30.08
C GLN A 10 29.04 21.66 -30.37
N ALA A 11 29.81 22.61 -30.92
CA ALA A 11 31.23 22.44 -31.15
C ALA A 11 32.00 22.18 -29.85
N TRP A 12 31.62 22.85 -28.76
CA TRP A 12 32.17 22.62 -27.42
C TRP A 12 31.85 21.21 -26.89
N LEU A 13 30.58 20.78 -26.95
CA LEU A 13 30.15 19.46 -26.47
C LEU A 13 30.85 18.30 -27.21
N ASN A 14 31.13 18.51 -28.50
CA ASN A 14 31.82 17.55 -29.36
C ASN A 14 33.35 17.63 -29.27
N GLY A 15 33.91 18.55 -28.48
CA GLY A 15 35.36 18.74 -28.34
C GLY A 15 36.06 19.24 -29.61
N ALA A 16 35.32 19.86 -30.53
CA ALA A 16 35.79 20.26 -31.86
C ALA A 16 36.02 21.78 -32.00
N MET A 17 36.08 22.51 -30.88
CA MET A 17 36.12 23.98 -30.85
C MET A 17 37.54 24.53 -30.90
N SER A 18 37.75 25.63 -31.65
CA SER A 18 39.01 26.38 -31.65
C SER A 18 39.12 27.39 -30.50
N ASP A 19 40.33 27.87 -30.20
CA ASP A 19 40.55 28.85 -29.12
C ASP A 19 39.74 30.15 -29.32
N ALA A 20 39.67 30.64 -30.56
CA ALA A 20 38.89 31.84 -30.89
C ALA A 20 37.38 31.64 -30.70
N GLU A 21 36.87 30.45 -31.00
CA GLU A 21 35.46 30.09 -30.81
C GLU A 21 35.12 29.86 -29.32
N SER A 22 36.08 29.35 -28.55
CA SER A 22 35.94 29.23 -27.09
C SER A 22 35.83 30.59 -26.43
N ASP A 23 36.65 31.56 -26.83
CA ASP A 23 36.58 32.93 -26.29
C ASP A 23 35.26 33.61 -26.67
N GLU A 24 34.79 33.42 -27.91
CA GLU A 24 33.49 33.91 -28.40
C GLU A 24 32.33 33.34 -27.56
N LEU A 25 32.32 32.03 -27.31
CA LEU A 25 31.31 31.38 -26.49
C LEU A 25 31.35 31.88 -25.03
N GLN A 26 32.54 32.03 -24.44
CA GLN A 26 32.69 32.54 -23.07
C GLN A 26 32.14 33.96 -22.91
N ASP A 27 32.37 34.84 -23.88
CA ASP A 27 31.86 36.21 -23.83
C ASP A 27 30.33 36.25 -24.00
N MET A 28 29.76 35.38 -24.83
CA MET A 28 28.29 35.21 -24.92
C MET A 28 27.68 34.71 -23.61
N LEU A 29 28.33 33.78 -22.92
CA LEU A 29 27.85 33.25 -21.63
C LEU A 29 27.97 34.27 -20.50
N ARG A 30 29.01 35.12 -20.51
CA ARG A 30 29.18 36.20 -19.51
C ARG A 30 28.13 37.30 -19.66
N SER A 31 27.72 37.59 -20.90
CA SER A 31 26.86 38.73 -21.23
C SER A 31 25.36 38.41 -21.25
N SER A 32 24.96 37.12 -21.28
CA SER A 32 23.56 36.72 -21.37
C SER A 32 23.21 35.55 -20.44
N ASP A 33 22.24 35.77 -19.58
CA ASP A 33 21.67 34.76 -18.68
C ASP A 33 20.92 33.67 -19.47
N GLU A 34 20.21 34.08 -20.53
CA GLU A 34 19.48 33.19 -21.45
C GLU A 34 20.44 32.23 -22.18
N CYS A 35 21.64 32.69 -22.55
CA CYS A 35 22.66 31.82 -23.13
C CYS A 35 23.19 30.79 -22.13
N ARG A 36 23.29 31.13 -20.84
CA ARG A 36 23.73 30.19 -19.80
C ARG A 36 22.70 29.09 -19.56
N GLU A 37 21.43 29.45 -19.44
CA GLU A 37 20.34 28.47 -19.32
C GLU A 37 20.30 27.55 -20.54
N ARG A 38 20.43 28.12 -21.74
CA ARG A 38 20.41 27.33 -22.97
C ARG A 38 21.59 26.36 -23.08
N LEU A 39 22.79 26.74 -22.66
CA LEU A 39 23.94 25.82 -22.62
C LEU A 39 23.72 24.67 -21.64
N LEU A 40 23.06 24.93 -20.50
CA LEU A 40 22.70 23.89 -19.53
C LEU A 40 21.72 22.88 -20.13
N ASP A 41 20.74 23.34 -20.93
CA ASP A 41 19.83 22.45 -21.65
C ASP A 41 20.59 21.54 -22.64
N PHE A 42 21.50 22.13 -23.43
CA PHE A 42 22.32 21.39 -24.39
C PHE A 42 23.22 20.35 -23.70
N ALA A 43 23.87 20.73 -22.59
CA ALA A 43 24.72 19.82 -21.81
C ALA A 43 23.92 18.70 -21.13
N SER A 44 22.71 19.00 -20.65
CA SER A 44 21.82 18.02 -20.04
C SER A 44 21.32 17.00 -21.06
N LEU A 45 20.97 17.46 -22.27
CA LEU A 45 20.59 16.60 -23.38
C LEU A 45 21.75 15.70 -23.85
N ASP A 46 22.95 16.25 -24.00
CA ASP A 46 24.15 15.48 -24.39
C ASP A 46 24.51 14.44 -23.33
N ALA A 47 24.45 14.79 -22.05
CA ALA A 47 24.68 13.86 -20.95
C ALA A 47 23.64 12.72 -20.94
N GLY A 48 22.35 13.03 -21.13
CA GLY A 48 21.29 12.04 -21.23
C GLY A 48 21.46 11.08 -22.43
N LEU A 49 21.89 11.61 -23.57
CA LEU A 49 22.18 10.80 -24.76
C LEU A 49 23.40 9.88 -24.58
N ARG A 50 24.45 10.35 -23.90
CA ARG A 50 25.62 9.53 -23.57
C ARG A 50 25.30 8.43 -22.57
N ASP A 51 24.50 8.74 -21.55
CA ASP A 51 24.03 7.74 -20.58
C ASP A 51 23.20 6.66 -21.28
N PHE A 52 22.25 7.06 -22.14
CA PHE A 52 21.47 6.14 -22.95
C PHE A 52 22.34 5.28 -23.88
N ALA A 53 23.31 5.88 -24.57
CA ALA A 53 24.25 5.16 -25.43
C ALA A 53 25.13 4.17 -24.63
N SER A 54 25.51 4.51 -23.39
CA SER A 54 26.29 3.63 -22.51
C SER A 54 25.48 2.43 -21.99
N GLN A 55 24.15 2.56 -21.91
CA GLN A 55 23.24 1.48 -21.55
C GLN A 55 22.85 0.61 -22.75
N ALA A 56 22.95 1.15 -23.97
CA ALA A 56 22.59 0.47 -25.21
C ALA A 56 23.67 -0.46 -25.79
N THR A 57 24.90 -0.49 -25.25
CA THR A 57 25.98 -1.35 -25.75
C THR A 57 25.97 -2.74 -25.09
N GLY A 58 24.96 -3.54 -25.46
CA GLY A 58 24.95 -4.99 -25.32
C GLY A 58 25.16 -5.67 -26.68
N ASP A 59 26.41 -6.03 -26.96
CA ASP A 59 26.95 -6.92 -28.03
C ASP A 59 26.71 -6.64 -29.53
N VAL A 60 27.76 -6.99 -30.31
CA VAL A 60 27.86 -7.23 -31.78
C VAL A 60 28.41 -6.07 -32.66
N TRP A 61 29.74 -5.99 -32.88
CA TRP A 61 30.44 -6.59 -34.05
C TRP A 61 31.98 -6.46 -34.00
N SER A 62 32.63 -7.45 -34.62
CA SER A 62 34.06 -7.75 -34.65
C SER A 62 34.84 -7.08 -35.78
N ASP A 63 36.07 -6.66 -35.44
CA ASP A 63 37.33 -6.44 -36.18
C ASP A 63 37.43 -6.28 -37.73
N HIS A 64 38.31 -5.30 -38.10
CA HIS A 64 39.21 -5.14 -39.28
C HIS A 64 38.88 -4.06 -40.34
N PRO A 65 39.89 -3.53 -41.09
CA PRO A 65 40.83 -2.47 -40.70
C PRO A 65 40.80 -1.24 -41.67
N ASP A 66 41.59 -0.21 -41.34
CA ASP A 66 41.85 1.05 -42.07
C ASP A 66 41.41 1.18 -43.54
N ASP A 67 40.54 2.17 -43.83
CA ASP A 67 40.53 2.84 -45.13
C ASP A 67 40.09 4.32 -45.05
N LYS A 68 40.75 5.17 -45.84
CA LYS A 68 40.71 6.65 -45.82
C LYS A 68 39.33 7.22 -46.21
N PRO A 69 38.95 8.44 -45.77
CA PRO A 69 37.64 8.99 -46.07
C PRO A 69 37.55 9.49 -47.52
N ASN A 70 36.59 8.96 -48.28
CA ASN A 70 36.11 9.55 -49.53
C ASN A 70 34.95 10.50 -49.23
N VAL A 71 35.04 11.72 -49.79
CA VAL A 71 34.00 12.75 -49.75
C VAL A 71 32.84 12.36 -50.66
N ILE A 72 31.62 12.25 -50.13
CA ILE A 72 30.39 12.02 -50.91
C ILE A 72 29.43 13.20 -50.70
N SER A 73 28.92 13.76 -51.80
CA SER A 73 28.13 15.00 -51.84
C SER A 73 26.66 14.81 -51.45
N PHE A 74 26.08 15.82 -50.79
CA PHE A 74 24.71 15.88 -50.30
C PHE A 74 23.68 16.14 -51.42
N SER A 75 22.89 15.14 -51.82
CA SER A 75 21.63 15.41 -52.55
C SER A 75 20.49 14.41 -52.31
N THR A 76 20.61 13.46 -51.37
CA THR A 76 19.58 12.43 -51.11
C THR A 76 18.96 12.47 -49.70
N PHE A 77 19.21 13.51 -48.91
CA PHE A 77 18.78 13.56 -47.50
C PHE A 77 17.30 13.93 -47.23
N GLY A 78 16.55 14.39 -48.24
CA GLY A 78 15.16 14.84 -48.04
C GLY A 78 14.18 13.73 -47.63
N TRP A 79 14.39 12.49 -48.10
CA TRP A 79 13.49 11.37 -47.81
C TRP A 79 13.82 10.67 -46.48
N LEU A 80 15.09 10.70 -46.05
CA LEU A 80 15.53 10.16 -44.76
C LEU A 80 15.09 11.05 -43.59
N ALA A 81 15.09 12.38 -43.76
CA ALA A 81 14.58 13.30 -42.75
C ALA A 81 13.07 13.09 -42.49
N ALA A 82 12.27 12.88 -43.55
CA ALA A 82 10.84 12.61 -43.41
C ALA A 82 10.56 11.26 -42.72
N ALA A 83 11.31 10.20 -43.05
CA ALA A 83 11.19 8.90 -42.39
C ALA A 83 11.62 8.95 -40.91
N ALA A 84 12.66 9.71 -40.58
CA ALA A 84 13.11 9.92 -39.20
C ALA A 84 12.07 10.70 -38.37
N VAL A 85 11.45 11.74 -38.93
CA VAL A 85 10.38 12.48 -38.24
C VAL A 85 9.16 11.59 -38.00
N VAL A 86 8.76 10.75 -38.96
CA VAL A 86 7.65 9.79 -38.76
C VAL A 86 8.02 8.72 -37.73
N ALA A 87 9.25 8.20 -37.74
CA ALA A 87 9.74 7.22 -36.77
C ALA A 87 9.84 7.81 -35.35
N ILE A 88 10.34 9.04 -35.21
CA ILE A 88 10.38 9.76 -33.92
C ILE A 88 8.97 10.09 -33.47
N SER A 89 8.08 10.53 -34.35
CA SER A 89 6.69 10.84 -34.00
C SER A 89 5.92 9.59 -33.62
N THR A 90 6.12 8.46 -34.30
CA THR A 90 5.52 7.18 -33.92
C THR A 90 6.14 6.62 -32.65
N PHE A 91 7.45 6.79 -32.43
CA PHE A 91 8.10 6.40 -31.18
C PHE A 91 7.59 7.26 -30.02
N VAL A 92 7.55 8.59 -30.14
CA VAL A 92 7.00 9.52 -29.14
C VAL A 92 5.52 9.27 -28.90
N PHE A 93 4.73 9.03 -29.95
CA PHE A 93 3.31 8.69 -29.81
C PHE A 93 3.11 7.32 -29.17
N PHE A 94 3.94 6.32 -29.50
CA PHE A 94 3.93 5.00 -28.87
C PHE A 94 4.40 5.08 -27.42
N PHE A 95 5.41 5.90 -27.11
CA PHE A 95 5.93 6.13 -25.77
C PHE A 95 4.91 6.89 -24.90
N LEU A 96 4.23 7.89 -25.46
CA LEU A 96 3.11 8.60 -24.81
C LEU A 96 1.87 7.72 -24.69
N ALA A 97 1.59 6.84 -25.65
CA ALA A 97 0.46 5.91 -25.59
C ALA A 97 0.72 4.73 -24.65
N LEU A 98 1.98 4.34 -24.45
CA LEU A 98 2.40 3.37 -23.42
C LEU A 98 2.47 4.00 -22.03
N ASN A 99 2.73 5.31 -21.93
CA ASN A 99 2.66 6.10 -20.69
C ASN A 99 1.27 6.74 -20.49
N LYS A 100 0.22 6.10 -21.01
CA LYS A 100 -1.12 6.43 -20.53
C LYS A 100 -1.17 5.92 -19.09
N GLU A 101 -1.08 6.83 -18.13
CA GLU A 101 -1.42 6.54 -16.75
C GLU A 101 -2.87 6.04 -16.78
N ASP A 102 -3.04 4.72 -16.72
CA ASP A 102 -4.36 4.16 -16.48
C ASP A 102 -4.77 4.67 -15.10
N GLU A 103 -5.74 5.60 -15.07
CA GLU A 103 -6.35 6.00 -13.82
C GLU A 103 -6.80 4.75 -13.07
N MET A 104 -6.40 4.62 -11.81
CA MET A 104 -6.78 3.48 -10.99
C MET A 104 -8.31 3.49 -10.79
N MET A 105 -9.01 2.63 -11.52
CA MET A 105 -10.46 2.51 -11.46
C MET A 105 -10.87 1.67 -10.23
N GLY A 106 -11.36 2.33 -9.17
CA GLY A 106 -12.02 1.65 -8.07
C GLY A 106 -13.41 1.14 -8.48
N LYS A 107 -13.71 -0.15 -8.26
CA LYS A 107 -15.06 -0.72 -8.44
C LYS A 107 -15.66 -1.02 -7.07
N GLY A 108 -16.65 -0.22 -6.67
CA GLY A 108 -17.29 -0.33 -5.36
C GLY A 108 -18.53 0.52 -5.26
N TYR A 109 -19.44 0.14 -4.37
CA TYR A 109 -20.64 0.91 -4.05
C TYR A 109 -20.80 1.18 -2.56
N ALA A 110 -20.07 0.46 -1.71
CA ALA A 110 -20.12 0.61 -0.27
C ALA A 110 -18.78 0.27 0.38
N VAL A 111 -18.65 0.57 1.67
CA VAL A 111 -17.50 0.22 2.53
C VAL A 111 -18.02 -0.56 3.71
N LEU A 112 -17.35 -1.66 4.08
CA LEU A 112 -17.55 -2.28 5.39
C LEU A 112 -16.84 -1.43 6.43
N THR A 113 -17.56 -0.72 7.30
CA THR A 113 -16.90 0.18 8.27
C THR A 113 -16.70 -0.46 9.63
N ARG A 114 -17.56 -1.40 10.02
CA ARG A 114 -17.49 -2.11 11.31
C ARG A 114 -18.04 -3.52 11.17
N SER A 115 -17.49 -4.45 11.94
CA SER A 115 -17.99 -5.81 12.06
C SER A 115 -17.66 -6.37 13.45
N VAL A 116 -18.54 -7.21 13.99
CA VAL A 116 -18.31 -7.96 15.24
C VAL A 116 -18.78 -9.39 15.06
N ASP A 117 -17.90 -10.35 15.38
CA ASP A 117 -18.18 -11.78 15.39
C ASP A 117 -18.84 -12.28 14.09
N VAL A 118 -18.44 -11.72 12.94
CA VAL A 118 -19.04 -12.02 11.64
C VAL A 118 -18.44 -13.30 11.05
N GLU A 119 -19.31 -14.24 10.71
CA GLU A 119 -18.96 -15.40 9.90
C GLU A 119 -19.57 -15.24 8.50
N TRP A 120 -18.74 -14.91 7.52
CA TRP A 120 -19.17 -14.77 6.12
C TRP A 120 -19.45 -16.13 5.46
N GLU A 121 -20.45 -16.18 4.57
CA GLU A 121 -20.59 -17.27 3.62
C GLU A 121 -19.97 -16.86 2.27
N GLY A 122 -18.89 -17.55 1.87
CA GLY A 122 -18.19 -17.28 0.62
C GLY A 122 -17.04 -16.29 0.77
N LYS A 123 -17.14 -15.11 0.14
CA LYS A 123 -16.09 -14.08 0.21
C LYS A 123 -16.16 -13.36 1.56
N SER A 124 -15.06 -13.36 2.30
CA SER A 124 -14.91 -12.58 3.52
C SER A 124 -14.58 -11.12 3.21
N PHE A 125 -15.04 -10.22 4.07
CA PHE A 125 -14.75 -8.79 4.05
C PHE A 125 -14.24 -8.36 5.43
N GLU A 126 -13.27 -7.45 5.45
CA GLU A 126 -12.73 -6.84 6.67
C GLU A 126 -13.08 -5.35 6.74
N ALA A 127 -13.03 -4.78 7.95
CA ALA A 127 -13.31 -3.36 8.13
C ALA A 127 -12.33 -2.51 7.30
N GLY A 128 -12.87 -1.56 6.52
CA GLY A 128 -12.15 -0.75 5.54
C GLY A 128 -12.30 -1.26 4.10
N ASP A 129 -12.77 -2.49 3.88
CA ASP A 129 -12.92 -3.04 2.54
C ASP A 129 -13.98 -2.31 1.71
N ILE A 130 -13.64 -2.08 0.44
CA ILE A 130 -14.60 -1.63 -0.57
C ILE A 130 -15.42 -2.84 -1.03
N ILE A 131 -16.73 -2.72 -0.90
CA ILE A 131 -17.70 -3.74 -1.31
C ILE A 131 -18.17 -3.43 -2.75
N PRO A 132 -17.92 -4.34 -3.72
CA PRO A 132 -18.41 -4.22 -5.08
C PRO A 132 -19.90 -4.61 -5.20
N GLU A 133 -20.43 -4.52 -6.41
CA GLU A 133 -21.72 -5.14 -6.74
C GLU A 133 -21.70 -6.64 -6.42
N GLY A 134 -22.78 -7.16 -5.84
CA GLY A 134 -22.98 -8.58 -5.65
C GLY A 134 -23.52 -8.97 -4.28
N ARG A 135 -23.65 -10.29 -4.10
CA ARG A 135 -24.26 -10.90 -2.93
C ARG A 135 -23.26 -11.00 -1.77
N ILE A 136 -23.72 -10.63 -0.59
CA ILE A 136 -23.06 -10.74 0.69
C ILE A 136 -23.96 -11.54 1.63
N GLN A 137 -23.39 -12.55 2.29
CA GLN A 137 -24.11 -13.42 3.20
C GLN A 137 -23.36 -13.54 4.52
N LEU A 138 -24.08 -13.32 5.61
CA LEU A 138 -23.61 -13.46 6.98
C LEU A 138 -24.32 -14.67 7.59
N ASN A 139 -23.57 -15.63 8.12
CA ASN A 139 -24.13 -16.73 8.92
C ASN A 139 -24.42 -16.28 10.36
N SER A 140 -23.56 -15.42 10.90
CA SER A 140 -23.61 -14.88 12.26
C SER A 140 -22.91 -13.51 12.33
N GLY A 141 -23.06 -12.82 13.47
CA GLY A 141 -22.43 -11.52 13.73
C GLY A 141 -23.22 -10.31 13.25
N VAL A 142 -22.61 -9.13 13.35
CA VAL A 142 -23.20 -7.86 12.92
C VAL A 142 -22.19 -7.07 12.08
N ALA A 143 -22.65 -6.51 10.96
CA ALA A 143 -21.82 -5.69 10.08
C ALA A 143 -22.48 -4.33 9.79
N GLN A 144 -21.68 -3.27 9.74
CA GLN A 144 -22.08 -1.94 9.28
C GLN A 144 -21.49 -1.66 7.90
N ILE A 145 -22.37 -1.40 6.95
CA ILE A 145 -22.06 -1.13 5.55
C ILE A 145 -22.48 0.31 5.24
N GLU A 146 -21.53 1.13 4.82
CA GLU A 146 -21.77 2.51 4.40
C GLU A 146 -21.72 2.62 2.89
N PHE A 147 -22.84 2.96 2.28
CA PHE A 147 -22.96 3.13 0.84
C PHE A 147 -22.36 4.46 0.41
N PHE A 148 -21.78 4.51 -0.80
CA PHE A 148 -21.24 5.74 -1.38
C PHE A 148 -22.31 6.81 -1.63
N GLY A 149 -23.59 6.44 -1.69
CA GLY A 149 -24.71 7.37 -1.69
C GLY A 149 -25.00 8.01 -0.32
N GLY A 150 -24.36 7.54 0.76
CA GLY A 150 -24.44 8.09 2.12
C GLY A 150 -25.37 7.35 3.08
N ALA A 151 -26.06 6.29 2.63
CA ALA A 151 -26.88 5.46 3.51
C ALA A 151 -26.00 4.49 4.34
N THR A 152 -26.34 4.32 5.61
CA THR A 152 -25.69 3.33 6.50
C THR A 152 -26.65 2.18 6.75
N LEU A 153 -26.22 0.95 6.49
CA LEU A 153 -26.96 -0.27 6.83
C LEU A 153 -26.21 -1.05 7.91
N VAL A 154 -26.90 -1.41 8.99
CA VAL A 154 -26.44 -2.41 9.96
C VAL A 154 -27.21 -3.70 9.71
N ILE A 155 -26.51 -4.79 9.41
CA ILE A 155 -27.10 -6.11 9.12
C ILE A 155 -26.68 -7.12 10.18
N GLU A 156 -27.64 -7.91 10.66
CA GLU A 156 -27.44 -8.98 11.63
C GLU A 156 -27.50 -10.35 10.94
N GLY A 157 -26.56 -11.24 11.27
CA GLY A 157 -26.55 -12.63 10.82
C GLY A 157 -27.56 -13.51 11.59
N PRO A 158 -28.25 -14.46 10.93
CA PRO A 158 -28.14 -14.80 9.51
C PRO A 158 -28.81 -13.75 8.60
N GLY A 159 -28.11 -13.31 7.56
CA GLY A 159 -28.58 -12.26 6.65
C GLY A 159 -28.03 -12.40 5.24
N ASP A 160 -28.83 -12.02 4.25
CA ASP A 160 -28.52 -12.16 2.82
C ASP A 160 -28.90 -10.89 2.06
N LEU A 161 -27.87 -10.16 1.63
CA LEU A 161 -27.97 -8.84 1.02
C LEU A 161 -27.22 -8.82 -0.31
N ASP A 162 -27.78 -8.17 -1.32
CA ASP A 162 -27.16 -8.02 -2.63
C ASP A 162 -26.99 -6.52 -2.93
N ILE A 163 -25.74 -6.08 -3.04
CA ILE A 163 -25.38 -4.69 -3.30
C ILE A 163 -25.56 -4.42 -4.79
N ARG A 164 -26.48 -3.50 -5.14
CA ARG A 164 -26.83 -3.18 -6.54
C ARG A 164 -26.12 -1.94 -7.04
N SER A 165 -26.11 -0.88 -6.23
CA SER A 165 -25.52 0.41 -6.58
C SER A 165 -25.18 1.21 -5.32
N ALA A 166 -24.66 2.43 -5.50
CA ALA A 166 -24.39 3.37 -4.41
C ALA A 166 -25.65 3.80 -3.64
N SER A 167 -26.85 3.56 -4.17
CA SER A 167 -28.12 3.98 -3.55
C SER A 167 -29.17 2.87 -3.50
N GLU A 168 -28.79 1.62 -3.76
CA GLU A 168 -29.73 0.50 -3.87
C GLU A 168 -29.11 -0.81 -3.39
N ALA A 169 -29.89 -1.55 -2.62
CA ALA A 169 -29.59 -2.92 -2.20
C ALA A 169 -30.82 -3.80 -2.35
N PHE A 170 -30.62 -5.11 -2.46
CA PHE A 170 -31.68 -6.10 -2.47
C PHE A 170 -31.51 -7.01 -1.23
N CYS A 171 -32.45 -6.95 -0.30
CA CYS A 171 -32.46 -7.80 0.90
C CYS A 171 -33.28 -9.05 0.61
N ARG A 172 -32.63 -10.23 0.60
CA ARG A 172 -33.29 -11.53 0.42
C ARG A 172 -33.91 -12.03 1.71
N SER A 173 -33.16 -11.93 2.80
CA SER A 173 -33.56 -12.36 4.13
C SER A 173 -32.67 -11.72 5.20
N GLY A 174 -33.13 -11.80 6.44
CA GLY A 174 -32.41 -11.34 7.62
C GLY A 174 -32.99 -10.06 8.18
N LYS A 175 -32.21 -9.45 9.07
CA LYS A 175 -32.59 -8.25 9.79
C LYS A 175 -31.59 -7.14 9.53
N LEU A 176 -32.08 -5.97 9.14
CA LEU A 176 -31.25 -4.79 8.93
C LEU A 176 -31.88 -3.52 9.50
N ARG A 177 -31.02 -2.57 9.85
CA ARG A 177 -31.38 -1.21 10.22
C ARG A 177 -30.71 -0.26 9.25
N ALA A 178 -31.50 0.62 8.64
CA ALA A 178 -31.04 1.66 7.75
C ALA A 178 -31.09 3.02 8.44
N SER A 179 -30.02 3.80 8.31
CA SER A 179 -29.98 5.20 8.65
C SER A 179 -29.62 6.01 7.41
N VAL A 180 -30.55 6.84 6.94
CA VAL A 180 -30.40 7.55 5.67
C VAL A 180 -30.46 9.06 5.91
N PRO A 181 -29.33 9.78 5.81
CA PRO A 181 -29.32 11.22 5.99
C PRO A 181 -30.04 11.95 4.84
N PRO A 182 -30.41 13.24 5.01
CA PRO A 182 -31.10 14.01 3.98
C PRO A 182 -30.41 14.05 2.60
N ALA A 183 -29.08 13.92 2.55
CA ALA A 183 -28.30 13.88 1.31
C ALA A 183 -28.44 12.55 0.54
N ALA A 184 -28.80 11.47 1.24
CA ALA A 184 -28.93 10.11 0.71
C ALA A 184 -30.40 9.69 0.47
N ARG A 185 -31.33 10.64 0.55
CA ARG A 185 -32.76 10.42 0.34
C ARG A 185 -33.05 9.72 -0.98
N GLY A 186 -34.01 8.80 -0.95
CA GLY A 186 -34.31 7.94 -2.08
C GLY A 186 -33.48 6.67 -2.11
N PHE A 187 -32.77 6.34 -1.02
CA PHE A 187 -32.13 5.03 -0.87
C PHE A 187 -33.18 3.92 -0.94
N VAL A 188 -32.85 2.87 -1.68
CA VAL A 188 -33.78 1.79 -2.00
C VAL A 188 -33.31 0.49 -1.38
N ILE A 189 -34.24 -0.20 -0.73
CA ILE A 189 -34.08 -1.61 -0.40
C ILE A 189 -35.17 -2.41 -1.12
N ASP A 190 -34.79 -3.11 -2.18
CA ASP A 190 -35.65 -4.08 -2.82
C ASP A 190 -35.73 -5.36 -1.97
N THR A 191 -36.88 -6.01 -2.03
CA THR A 191 -37.18 -7.26 -1.32
C THR A 191 -37.87 -8.22 -2.30
N PRO A 192 -37.93 -9.53 -2.03
CA PRO A 192 -38.69 -10.46 -2.86
C PRO A 192 -40.15 -10.05 -3.11
N ASP A 193 -40.73 -9.36 -2.13
CA ASP A 193 -42.16 -9.10 -2.03
C ASP A 193 -42.53 -7.61 -2.17
N GLY A 194 -41.59 -6.76 -2.61
CA GLY A 194 -41.80 -5.33 -2.75
C GLY A 194 -40.53 -4.50 -2.66
N LYS A 195 -40.70 -3.18 -2.52
CA LYS A 195 -39.61 -2.21 -2.46
C LYS A 195 -39.86 -1.22 -1.33
N VAL A 196 -38.83 -0.95 -0.52
CA VAL A 196 -38.82 0.10 0.50
C VAL A 196 -38.00 1.27 -0.02
N VAL A 197 -38.61 2.45 -0.07
CA VAL A 197 -37.96 3.70 -0.51
C VAL A 197 -37.86 4.64 0.69
N ASP A 198 -36.63 5.03 0.99
CA ASP A 198 -36.33 6.00 2.03
C ASP A 198 -36.64 7.44 1.60
N LEU A 199 -37.19 8.24 2.52
CA LEU A 199 -37.42 9.68 2.34
C LEU A 199 -36.62 10.55 3.33
N GLY A 200 -35.57 10.00 3.93
CA GLY A 200 -34.63 10.62 4.87
C GLY A 200 -34.94 10.21 6.30
N THR A 201 -34.73 8.94 6.59
CA THR A 201 -35.36 8.24 7.71
C THR A 201 -34.41 7.23 8.36
N GLU A 202 -34.69 6.88 9.60
CA GLU A 202 -34.15 5.71 10.27
C GLU A 202 -35.23 4.63 10.37
N PHE A 203 -34.96 3.43 9.84
CA PHE A 203 -35.93 2.33 9.83
C PHE A 203 -35.28 0.95 9.97
N GLY A 204 -36.04 0.00 10.52
CA GLY A 204 -35.70 -1.43 10.56
C GLY A 204 -36.47 -2.19 9.49
N LEU A 205 -35.82 -3.19 8.88
CA LEU A 205 -36.43 -4.13 7.94
C LEU A 205 -36.07 -5.56 8.37
N GLU A 206 -37.09 -6.40 8.54
CA GLU A 206 -36.93 -7.82 8.81
C GLU A 206 -37.65 -8.64 7.73
N ILE A 207 -36.93 -9.60 7.15
CA ILE A 207 -37.46 -10.54 6.16
C ILE A 207 -37.12 -11.96 6.62
N GLY A 208 -38.14 -12.69 7.07
CA GLY A 208 -38.01 -14.12 7.37
C GLY A 208 -38.06 -14.99 6.11
N ASP A 209 -37.74 -16.27 6.24
CA ASP A 209 -37.56 -17.25 5.13
C ASP A 209 -38.72 -17.33 4.10
N LYS A 210 -39.93 -16.91 4.48
CA LYS A 210 -41.15 -16.89 3.65
C LYS A 210 -42.07 -15.71 3.97
N GLY A 211 -41.54 -14.66 4.60
CA GLY A 211 -42.32 -13.57 5.16
C GLY A 211 -42.42 -12.36 4.24
N ALA A 212 -43.57 -11.67 4.28
CA ALA A 212 -43.64 -10.30 3.80
C ALA A 212 -42.65 -9.42 4.58
N PRO A 213 -42.09 -8.36 3.97
CA PRO A 213 -41.19 -7.46 4.67
C PRO A 213 -41.91 -6.83 5.86
N GLU A 214 -41.29 -6.92 7.04
CA GLU A 214 -41.69 -6.20 8.23
C GLU A 214 -40.83 -4.93 8.35
N VAL A 215 -41.47 -3.78 8.24
CA VAL A 215 -40.80 -2.47 8.22
C VAL A 215 -41.19 -1.70 9.47
N HIS A 216 -40.21 -1.20 10.23
CA HIS A 216 -40.41 -0.36 11.41
C HIS A 216 -39.76 1.00 11.20
N VAL A 217 -40.53 2.08 11.31
CA VAL A 217 -40.00 3.44 11.15
C VAL A 217 -39.70 4.05 12.51
N PHE A 218 -38.45 4.46 12.69
CA PHE A 218 -37.95 4.99 13.95
C PHE A 218 -37.83 6.51 13.95
N ASP A 219 -37.53 7.14 12.83
CA ASP A 219 -37.52 8.60 12.69
C ASP A 219 -37.69 8.95 11.22
N GLY A 220 -38.68 9.78 10.88
CA GLY A 220 -39.00 10.16 9.51
C GLY A 220 -40.15 9.35 8.90
N LYS A 221 -40.01 8.96 7.65
CA LYS A 221 -41.02 8.18 6.89
C LYS A 221 -40.44 7.38 5.73
N VAL A 222 -41.09 6.26 5.40
CA VAL A 222 -40.72 5.40 4.25
C VAL A 222 -41.94 5.14 3.38
N GLU A 223 -41.69 4.83 2.10
CA GLU A 223 -42.72 4.29 1.21
C GLU A 223 -42.47 2.80 0.98
N LEU A 224 -43.49 1.98 1.28
CA LEU A 224 -43.53 0.56 0.95
C LEU A 224 -44.35 0.35 -0.32
N HIS A 225 -43.71 -0.13 -1.37
CA HIS A 225 -44.30 -0.42 -2.68
C HIS A 225 -44.54 -1.93 -2.79
N ARG A 226 -45.79 -2.38 -2.79
CA ARG A 226 -46.19 -3.81 -2.92
C ARG A 226 -47.41 -3.98 -3.80
N GLU A 227 -47.38 -4.94 -4.73
CA GLU A 227 -48.50 -5.31 -5.62
C GLU A 227 -49.16 -4.10 -6.35
N GLY A 228 -48.37 -3.06 -6.67
CA GLY A 228 -48.88 -1.84 -7.31
C GLY A 228 -49.55 -0.84 -6.36
N SER A 229 -49.57 -1.12 -5.05
CA SER A 229 -49.93 -0.18 -4.00
C SER A 229 -48.68 0.49 -3.41
N VAL A 230 -48.83 1.74 -3.00
CA VAL A 230 -47.81 2.50 -2.26
C VAL A 230 -48.40 2.84 -0.90
N ARG A 231 -47.69 2.47 0.16
CA ARG A 231 -48.06 2.76 1.54
C ARG A 231 -46.98 3.62 2.19
N GLU A 232 -47.36 4.78 2.70
CA GLU A 232 -46.48 5.59 3.55
C GLU A 232 -46.54 5.03 4.98
N ILE A 233 -45.37 4.87 5.61
CA ILE A 233 -45.21 4.47 7.02
C ILE A 233 -44.42 5.58 7.70
N VAL A 234 -44.92 6.12 8.82
CA VAL A 234 -44.32 7.27 9.51
C VAL A 234 -43.73 6.91 10.87
N ASP A 235 -43.05 7.85 11.51
CA ASP A 235 -42.42 7.70 12.83
C ASP A 235 -43.33 7.00 13.87
N GLY A 236 -42.79 5.94 14.48
CA GLY A 236 -43.46 5.14 15.50
C GLY A 236 -44.35 4.02 14.94
N GLU A 237 -44.56 3.96 13.62
CA GLU A 237 -45.37 2.94 12.96
C GLU A 237 -44.51 1.78 12.43
N ALA A 238 -45.13 0.61 12.35
CA ALA A 238 -44.56 -0.55 11.68
C ALA A 238 -45.63 -1.29 10.88
N VAL A 239 -45.20 -2.00 9.84
CA VAL A 239 -46.08 -2.79 8.98
C VAL A 239 -45.44 -4.14 8.73
N SER A 240 -46.23 -5.20 8.88
CA SER A 240 -45.85 -6.56 8.49
C SER A 240 -46.95 -7.16 7.62
N GLY A 241 -46.67 -7.32 6.33
CA GLY A 241 -47.71 -7.66 5.36
C GLY A 241 -48.79 -6.58 5.29
N ASP A 242 -50.04 -6.95 5.58
CA ASP A 242 -51.19 -6.03 5.65
C ASP A 242 -51.45 -5.51 7.07
N SER A 243 -50.72 -5.99 8.08
CA SER A 243 -50.96 -5.67 9.49
C SER A 243 -50.19 -4.41 9.91
N GLU A 244 -50.88 -3.53 10.65
CA GLU A 244 -50.27 -2.38 11.34
C GLU A 244 -49.76 -2.80 12.71
N LEU A 245 -48.55 -2.36 13.04
CA LEU A 245 -47.82 -2.64 14.27
C LEU A 245 -47.24 -1.33 14.81
N THR A 246 -46.71 -1.37 16.03
CA THR A 246 -45.91 -0.27 16.59
C THR A 246 -44.44 -0.53 16.31
N ALA A 247 -43.69 0.52 15.96
CA ALA A 247 -42.25 0.42 15.77
C ALA A 247 -41.54 -0.02 17.06
N ASP A 248 -40.66 -1.01 16.95
CA ASP A 248 -39.84 -1.50 18.06
C ASP A 248 -38.35 -1.38 17.70
N ARG A 249 -37.74 -0.30 18.19
CA ARG A 249 -36.31 0.00 17.98
C ARG A 249 -35.40 -1.06 18.59
N SER A 250 -35.83 -1.73 19.66
CA SER A 250 -34.98 -2.67 20.41
C SER A 250 -34.76 -3.98 19.69
N ARG A 251 -35.55 -4.27 18.65
CA ARG A 251 -35.40 -5.45 17.81
C ARG A 251 -34.20 -5.38 16.86
N PHE A 252 -33.67 -4.18 16.60
CA PHE A 252 -32.68 -3.93 15.54
C PHE A 252 -31.43 -3.27 16.10
N VAL A 253 -30.26 -3.88 15.88
CA VAL A 253 -28.97 -3.35 16.33
C VAL A 253 -28.71 -1.97 15.71
N SER A 254 -28.45 -0.97 16.55
CA SER A 254 -28.05 0.36 16.10
C SER A 254 -26.54 0.44 15.84
N ALA A 255 -26.12 1.47 15.10
CA ALA A 255 -24.70 1.79 14.97
C ALA A 255 -24.02 2.06 16.33
N LEU A 256 -24.76 2.54 17.34
CA LEU A 256 -24.24 2.78 18.70
C LEU A 256 -24.10 1.49 19.51
N ASP A 257 -25.05 0.56 19.38
CA ASP A 257 -24.97 -0.77 19.99
C ASP A 257 -23.77 -1.53 19.40
N LEU A 258 -23.60 -1.45 18.07
CA LEU A 258 -22.45 -2.02 17.39
C LEU A 258 -21.14 -1.37 17.82
N ASP A 259 -21.08 -0.04 17.97
CA ASP A 259 -19.90 0.67 18.48
C ASP A 259 -19.46 0.12 19.86
N SER A 260 -20.43 -0.11 20.75
CA SER A 260 -20.18 -0.68 22.06
C SER A 260 -19.67 -2.12 21.98
N GLN A 261 -20.27 -2.95 21.12
CA GLN A 261 -19.84 -4.33 20.89
C GLN A 261 -18.43 -4.41 20.26
N VAL A 262 -18.13 -3.54 19.30
CA VAL A 262 -16.79 -3.42 18.69
C VAL A 262 -15.76 -3.05 19.76
N ALA A 263 -16.06 -2.08 20.62
CA ALA A 263 -15.15 -1.67 21.70
C ALA A 263 -14.86 -2.80 22.69
N GLU A 264 -15.88 -3.59 23.06
CA GLU A 264 -15.72 -4.76 23.94
C GLU A 264 -14.88 -5.86 23.26
N SER A 265 -15.17 -6.19 22.00
CA SER A 265 -14.41 -7.17 21.23
C SER A 265 -12.94 -6.75 21.05
N ASN A 266 -12.70 -5.51 20.65
CA ASN A 266 -11.36 -4.94 20.51
C ASN A 266 -10.56 -4.99 21.81
N SER A 267 -11.21 -4.76 22.95
CA SER A 267 -10.58 -4.87 24.27
C SER A 267 -10.07 -6.28 24.55
N ALA A 268 -10.85 -7.31 24.20
CA ALA A 268 -10.47 -8.70 24.36
C ALA A 268 -9.34 -9.12 23.39
N LEU A 269 -9.41 -8.67 22.13
CA LEU A 269 -8.37 -8.90 21.12
C LEU A 269 -7.04 -8.24 21.54
N PHE A 270 -7.10 -7.00 22.00
CA PHE A 270 -5.91 -6.26 22.45
C PHE A 270 -5.23 -6.93 23.64
N GLU A 271 -5.97 -7.38 24.66
CA GLU A 271 -5.35 -8.09 25.79
C GLU A 271 -4.76 -9.45 25.36
N ARG A 272 -5.40 -10.16 24.42
CA ARG A 272 -4.83 -11.39 23.84
C ARG A 272 -3.51 -11.11 23.13
N TRP A 273 -3.46 -10.08 22.27
CA TRP A 273 -2.22 -9.64 21.63
C TRP A 273 -1.17 -9.21 22.66
N ARG A 274 -1.57 -8.50 23.70
CA ARG A 274 -0.66 -8.02 24.75
C ARG A 274 -0.05 -9.17 25.54
N GLU A 275 -0.79 -10.23 25.80
CA GLU A 275 -0.25 -11.45 26.42
C GLU A 275 0.70 -12.19 25.49
N PHE A 276 0.32 -12.37 24.22
CA PHE A 276 1.15 -13.02 23.21
C PHE A 276 2.44 -12.26 22.91
N SER A 277 2.40 -10.93 22.82
CA SER A 277 3.60 -10.11 22.65
C SER A 277 4.59 -10.30 23.81
N ARG A 278 4.13 -10.53 25.04
CA ARG A 278 5.01 -10.86 26.17
C ARG A 278 5.67 -12.23 26.03
N THR A 279 5.02 -13.21 25.37
CA THR A 279 5.65 -14.50 25.08
C THR A 279 6.68 -14.36 23.97
N VAL A 280 6.37 -13.61 22.92
CA VAL A 280 7.31 -13.29 21.83
C VAL A 280 8.57 -12.59 22.37
N ARG A 281 8.41 -11.57 23.23
CA ARG A 281 9.54 -10.84 23.88
C ARG A 281 10.50 -11.75 24.64
N ARG A 282 10.05 -12.93 25.08
CA ARG A 282 10.83 -13.91 25.85
C ARG A 282 11.39 -15.05 24.99
N ASP A 283 10.99 -15.15 23.73
CA ASP A 283 11.52 -16.15 22.81
C ASP A 283 12.99 -15.84 22.52
N PRO A 284 13.93 -16.76 22.83
CA PRO A 284 15.36 -16.52 22.62
C PRO A 284 15.75 -16.36 21.14
N ARG A 285 14.87 -16.74 20.21
CA ARG A 285 15.06 -16.54 18.76
C ARG A 285 14.85 -15.09 18.35
N VAL A 286 14.17 -14.27 19.15
CA VAL A 286 13.88 -12.87 18.80
C VAL A 286 15.11 -12.00 19.03
N LEU A 287 15.64 -11.43 17.95
CA LEU A 287 16.78 -10.51 17.99
C LEU A 287 16.38 -9.10 18.39
N ALA A 288 15.29 -8.60 17.82
CA ALA A 288 14.78 -7.27 18.06
C ALA A 288 13.25 -7.33 18.09
N TYR A 289 12.65 -6.68 19.08
CA TYR A 289 11.20 -6.55 19.17
C TYR A 289 10.83 -5.13 19.61
N PHE A 290 10.13 -4.43 18.73
CA PHE A 290 9.68 -3.06 18.94
C PHE A 290 8.15 -3.00 18.85
N PRO A 291 7.44 -2.91 19.99
CA PRO A 291 5.98 -2.80 20.00
C PRO A 291 5.47 -1.40 19.65
N MET A 292 6.37 -0.44 19.39
CA MET A 292 6.10 0.97 19.02
C MET A 292 5.18 1.76 19.96
N ASP A 293 4.74 1.18 21.08
CA ASP A 293 3.73 1.71 22.00
C ASP A 293 4.31 2.19 23.34
N GLN A 294 5.63 2.30 23.41
CA GLN A 294 6.34 2.70 24.62
C GLN A 294 6.03 4.14 25.04
N PRO A 295 5.86 4.40 26.34
CA PRO A 295 5.46 5.71 26.84
C PRO A 295 6.55 6.77 26.67
N GLY A 296 6.11 8.02 26.56
CA GLY A 296 6.97 9.21 26.47
C GLY A 296 7.04 9.77 25.06
N SER A 297 6.18 10.72 24.75
CA SER A 297 6.12 11.40 23.44
C SER A 297 7.41 12.11 23.04
N TRP A 298 8.22 12.53 24.02
CA TRP A 298 9.54 13.14 23.82
C TRP A 298 10.69 12.12 23.84
N ASN A 299 10.40 10.86 24.15
CA ASN A 299 11.42 9.82 24.16
C ASN A 299 11.81 9.46 22.73
N ARG A 300 13.01 9.90 22.34
CA ARG A 300 13.61 9.58 21.04
C ARG A 300 14.34 8.23 21.05
N ARG A 301 14.28 7.49 22.15
CA ARG A 301 14.72 6.09 22.24
C ARG A 301 13.52 5.17 22.09
N LEU A 302 13.67 4.16 21.24
CA LEU A 302 12.75 3.06 21.05
C LEU A 302 13.41 1.81 21.65
N PHE A 303 12.93 1.36 22.79
CA PHE A 303 13.52 0.22 23.50
C PHE A 303 13.27 -1.08 22.73
N ASN A 304 14.32 -1.88 22.56
CA ASN A 304 14.19 -3.27 22.20
C ASN A 304 13.70 -4.05 23.41
N GLU A 305 12.56 -4.73 23.27
CA GLU A 305 11.97 -5.52 24.37
C GLU A 305 12.23 -7.03 24.24
N ALA A 306 13.07 -7.43 23.30
CA ALA A 306 13.57 -8.80 23.21
C ALA A 306 14.62 -9.10 24.30
N THR A 307 14.91 -10.38 24.52
CA THR A 307 15.89 -10.83 25.53
C THR A 307 17.34 -10.43 25.23
N THR A 308 17.64 -9.97 24.01
CA THR A 308 18.96 -9.49 23.58
C THR A 308 19.38 -8.17 24.24
N GLY A 309 18.45 -7.46 24.88
CA GLY A 309 18.75 -6.29 25.71
C GLY A 309 18.87 -4.98 24.93
N SER A 310 19.36 -3.95 25.63
CA SER A 310 19.24 -2.54 25.20
C SER A 310 20.27 -2.06 24.18
N GLU A 311 21.24 -2.90 23.80
CA GLU A 311 22.25 -2.55 22.78
C GLU A 311 21.64 -2.39 21.38
N ILE A 312 20.46 -3.00 21.15
CA ILE A 312 19.71 -2.96 19.89
C ILE A 312 18.61 -1.87 19.94
N ASP A 313 18.56 -1.06 20.99
CA ASP A 313 17.58 0.02 21.08
C ASP A 313 17.67 0.95 19.86
N GLY A 314 16.49 1.30 19.34
CA GLY A 314 16.35 2.22 18.23
C GLY A 314 16.44 3.69 18.68
N ALA A 315 16.93 4.54 17.78
CA ALA A 315 16.86 5.99 17.89
C ALA A 315 15.85 6.55 16.88
N ILE A 316 14.76 7.11 17.39
CA ILE A 316 13.71 7.76 16.60
C ILE A 316 14.24 9.14 16.15
N VAL A 317 14.38 9.34 14.85
CA VAL A 317 14.82 10.60 14.24
C VAL A 317 13.69 11.12 13.38
N GLY A 318 13.21 12.34 13.62
CA GLY A 318 12.20 13.01 12.78
C GLY A 318 10.81 12.36 12.71
N ALA A 319 10.61 11.17 13.29
CA ALA A 319 9.35 10.45 13.28
C ALA A 319 8.46 10.85 14.47
N ASN A 320 7.14 10.76 14.28
CA ASN A 320 6.15 11.02 15.32
C ASN A 320 5.53 9.71 15.80
N ARG A 321 5.13 9.69 17.07
CA ARG A 321 4.24 8.65 17.58
C ARG A 321 2.79 9.06 17.29
N VAL A 322 2.01 8.13 16.76
CA VAL A 322 0.63 8.30 16.32
C VAL A 322 -0.21 7.11 16.78
N PRO A 323 -1.55 7.15 16.72
CA PRO A 323 -2.36 5.97 17.05
C PRO A 323 -2.03 4.76 16.15
N GLY A 324 -2.06 3.56 16.74
CA GLY A 324 -1.79 2.26 16.10
C GLY A 324 -3.08 1.47 15.78
N ARG A 325 -2.97 0.14 15.65
CA ARG A 325 -4.12 -0.76 15.34
C ARG A 325 -5.27 -0.67 16.33
N TRP A 326 -4.97 -0.52 17.62
CA TRP A 326 -5.95 -0.38 18.70
C TRP A 326 -5.89 1.02 19.31
N GLU A 327 -6.28 2.03 18.54
CA GLU A 327 -6.13 3.44 18.93
C GLU A 327 -6.85 3.80 20.23
N ASP A 328 -8.08 3.33 20.41
CA ASP A 328 -8.91 3.60 21.60
C ASP A 328 -8.34 2.97 22.88
N LEU A 329 -7.51 1.94 22.73
CA LEU A 329 -6.88 1.21 23.83
C LEU A 329 -5.45 1.71 24.11
N GLY A 330 -5.02 2.77 23.41
CA GLY A 330 -3.74 3.42 23.63
C GLY A 330 -2.55 2.75 22.93
N LYS A 331 -2.79 1.78 22.03
CA LYS A 331 -1.75 1.26 21.15
C LYS A 331 -1.28 2.39 20.24
N SER A 332 0.03 2.64 20.20
CA SER A 332 0.61 3.61 19.28
C SER A 332 1.51 2.96 18.23
N ALA A 333 1.79 3.74 17.19
CA ALA A 333 2.63 3.46 16.04
C ALA A 333 3.67 4.58 15.86
N VAL A 334 4.67 4.33 15.02
CA VAL A 334 5.61 5.34 14.54
C VAL A 334 5.29 5.67 13.09
N GLU A 335 5.15 6.96 12.77
CA GLU A 335 4.86 7.49 11.44
C GLU A 335 6.14 7.83 10.67
N PHE A 336 6.22 7.35 9.43
CA PHE A 336 7.39 7.47 8.56
C PHE A 336 7.19 8.38 7.34
N THR A 337 6.00 8.96 7.17
CA THR A 337 5.67 9.86 6.06
C THR A 337 6.62 11.07 5.92
N PRO A 338 7.04 11.77 7.00
CA PRO A 338 7.98 12.88 6.86
C PRO A 338 9.34 12.39 6.34
N MET A 339 9.94 13.08 5.36
CA MET A 339 11.13 12.57 4.68
C MET A 339 12.34 12.25 5.59
N GLY A 340 12.48 12.99 6.69
CA GLY A 340 13.57 12.79 7.65
C GLY A 340 13.29 11.72 8.70
N SER A 341 12.03 11.28 8.83
CA SER A 341 11.61 10.31 9.85
C SER A 341 12.32 8.97 9.65
N ARG A 342 12.65 8.23 10.72
CA ARG A 342 13.23 6.87 10.71
C ARG A 342 13.46 6.38 12.14
N VAL A 343 13.72 5.09 12.29
CA VAL A 343 14.35 4.55 13.50
C VAL A 343 15.72 4.00 13.12
N ARG A 344 16.80 4.56 13.68
CA ARG A 344 18.17 4.05 13.53
C ARG A 344 18.42 2.95 14.55
N LEU A 345 19.02 1.85 14.14
CA LEU A 345 19.40 0.77 15.04
C LEU A 345 20.62 0.02 14.52
N ALA A 346 21.18 -0.84 15.37
CA ALA A 346 22.28 -1.73 15.01
C ALA A 346 21.98 -3.14 15.53
N ILE A 347 22.00 -4.13 14.64
CA ILE A 347 21.84 -5.55 14.98
C ILE A 347 23.14 -6.27 14.61
N PRO A 348 24.10 -6.38 15.54
CA PRO A 348 25.38 -7.03 15.28
C PRO A 348 25.21 -8.54 15.23
N GLY A 349 26.04 -9.20 14.42
CA GLY A 349 26.12 -10.67 14.38
C GLY A 349 26.01 -11.24 12.97
N GLU A 350 26.18 -12.56 12.91
CA GLU A 350 25.89 -13.37 11.73
C GLU A 350 24.85 -14.42 12.10
N PHE A 351 23.95 -14.73 11.17
CA PHE A 351 22.79 -15.58 11.41
C PHE A 351 22.67 -16.62 10.30
N GLU A 352 22.11 -17.77 10.65
CA GLU A 352 21.86 -18.86 9.70
C GLU A 352 20.52 -18.68 9.00
N SER A 353 19.52 -18.11 9.67
CA SER A 353 18.24 -17.75 9.07
C SER A 353 17.73 -16.47 9.73
N LEU A 354 16.86 -15.76 9.03
CA LEU A 354 16.23 -14.54 9.53
C LEU A 354 14.75 -14.54 9.20
N THR A 355 13.92 -14.06 10.12
CA THR A 355 12.54 -13.70 9.83
C THR A 355 12.31 -12.24 10.21
N PHE A 356 11.79 -11.46 9.28
CA PHE A 356 11.32 -10.10 9.49
C PHE A 356 9.81 -10.10 9.56
N MET A 357 9.24 -9.33 10.48
CA MET A 357 7.81 -9.06 10.50
C MET A 357 7.51 -7.63 10.90
N CYS A 358 6.42 -7.09 10.36
CA CYS A 358 5.84 -5.84 10.84
C CYS A 358 4.33 -5.78 10.64
N TRP A 359 3.67 -5.08 11.56
CA TRP A 359 2.35 -4.53 11.31
C TRP A 359 2.50 -3.11 10.77
N VAL A 360 2.06 -2.92 9.52
CA VAL A 360 2.26 -1.69 8.76
C VAL A 360 0.94 -1.19 8.20
N ARG A 361 0.76 0.12 8.20
CA ARG A 361 -0.31 0.83 7.50
C ARG A 361 0.31 1.67 6.40
N VAL A 362 0.04 1.34 5.16
CA VAL A 362 0.56 2.05 3.99
C VAL A 362 -0.51 3.03 3.51
N ASP A 363 -0.19 4.31 3.49
CA ASP A 363 -1.10 5.34 3.01
C ASP A 363 -0.94 5.51 1.48
N SER A 364 0.29 5.44 0.96
CA SER A 364 0.57 5.36 -0.48
C SER A 364 1.96 4.80 -0.79
N LEU A 365 2.20 4.43 -2.04
CA LEU A 365 3.49 3.93 -2.54
C LEU A 365 4.08 4.89 -3.58
N ASP A 366 4.42 6.11 -3.15
CA ASP A 366 4.86 7.21 -4.03
C ASP A 366 6.30 7.07 -4.55
N ARG A 367 6.97 5.96 -4.22
CA ARG A 367 8.39 5.71 -4.54
C ARG A 367 8.51 4.35 -5.21
N VAL A 368 9.45 4.24 -6.16
CA VAL A 368 9.83 2.95 -6.78
C VAL A 368 10.12 1.88 -5.72
N TYR A 369 10.71 2.29 -4.60
CA TYR A 369 10.88 1.44 -3.41
C TYR A 369 10.57 2.23 -2.13
N ASN A 370 9.77 1.64 -1.25
CA ASN A 370 9.32 2.17 0.03
C ASN A 370 9.89 1.28 1.14
N ALA A 371 10.62 1.85 2.10
CA ALA A 371 11.41 1.09 3.07
C ALA A 371 10.56 0.48 4.19
N LEU A 372 10.77 -0.80 4.48
CA LEU A 372 10.36 -1.39 5.75
C LEU A 372 11.57 -1.47 6.69
N PHE A 373 12.65 -2.10 6.21
CA PHE A 373 13.95 -2.13 6.89
C PHE A 373 15.10 -2.21 5.86
N LEU A 374 16.10 -1.33 5.98
CA LEU A 374 17.30 -1.38 5.15
C LEU A 374 18.55 -1.26 6.00
N THR A 375 19.58 -2.04 5.66
CA THR A 375 20.93 -1.87 6.19
C THR A 375 21.66 -0.70 5.51
N ASP A 376 22.60 -0.09 6.23
CA ASP A 376 23.37 1.07 5.75
C ASP A 376 24.41 0.71 4.69
N SER A 377 24.98 -0.48 4.81
CA SER A 377 26.06 -0.93 3.96
C SER A 377 25.60 -1.87 2.86
N TYR A 378 26.54 -2.09 1.95
CA TYR A 378 26.47 -3.11 0.91
C TYR A 378 27.52 -4.17 1.23
N GLN A 379 27.46 -4.76 2.42
CA GLN A 379 28.29 -5.94 2.72
C GLN A 379 27.59 -7.22 2.29
N PRO A 380 28.33 -8.24 1.82
CA PRO A 380 27.75 -9.55 1.56
C PRO A 380 26.96 -10.09 2.77
N GLY A 381 25.73 -10.53 2.51
CA GLY A 381 24.79 -11.06 3.49
C GLY A 381 23.81 -10.02 4.05
N GLU A 382 23.99 -8.73 3.82
CA GLU A 382 23.10 -7.69 4.34
C GLU A 382 21.77 -7.60 3.57
N SER A 383 20.68 -7.56 4.32
CA SER A 383 19.32 -7.66 3.78
C SER A 383 18.59 -6.32 3.70
N HIS A 384 17.87 -6.08 2.60
CA HIS A 384 16.94 -4.97 2.41
C HIS A 384 15.52 -5.51 2.22
N TRP A 385 14.58 -4.92 2.94
CA TRP A 385 13.15 -5.27 2.93
C TRP A 385 12.29 -4.04 2.67
N GLN A 386 11.51 -4.09 1.58
CA GLN A 386 10.88 -2.93 0.96
C GLN A 386 9.57 -3.29 0.26
N ILE A 387 8.77 -2.29 -0.10
CA ILE A 387 7.58 -2.41 -0.95
C ILE A 387 7.80 -1.61 -2.24
N GLN A 388 7.56 -2.20 -3.40
CA GLN A 388 7.64 -1.52 -4.69
C GLN A 388 6.39 -0.71 -4.98
N GLU A 389 6.47 0.29 -5.87
CA GLU A 389 5.33 1.14 -6.26
C GLU A 389 4.10 0.37 -6.80
N ASP A 390 4.31 -0.84 -7.31
CA ASP A 390 3.26 -1.75 -7.79
C ASP A 390 2.66 -2.65 -6.70
N GLY A 391 3.01 -2.43 -5.43
CA GLY A 391 2.45 -3.14 -4.29
C GLY A 391 3.08 -4.50 -4.00
N ARG A 392 4.20 -4.86 -4.66
CA ARG A 392 4.96 -6.08 -4.35
C ARG A 392 5.94 -5.84 -3.20
N VAL A 393 6.06 -6.82 -2.31
CA VAL A 393 7.10 -6.85 -1.29
C VAL A 393 8.39 -7.38 -1.91
N LEU A 394 9.47 -6.63 -1.73
CA LEU A 394 10.82 -6.98 -2.15
C LEU A 394 11.64 -7.31 -0.91
N PHE A 395 12.15 -8.54 -0.87
CA PHE A 395 13.21 -8.95 0.04
C PHE A 395 14.46 -9.23 -0.77
N SER A 396 15.59 -8.69 -0.33
CA SER A 396 16.86 -8.89 -1.01
C SER A 396 18.01 -8.99 -0.03
N PHE A 397 19.09 -9.64 -0.45
CA PHE A 397 20.37 -9.57 0.24
C PHE A 397 21.50 -9.43 -0.79
N LEU A 398 22.57 -8.74 -0.40
CA LEU A 398 23.75 -8.63 -1.26
C LEU A 398 24.52 -9.95 -1.21
N HIS A 399 24.77 -10.59 -2.35
CA HIS A 399 25.63 -11.78 -2.41
C HIS A 399 27.10 -11.41 -2.61
N SER A 400 27.38 -10.52 -3.55
CA SER A 400 28.71 -9.96 -3.81
C SER A 400 28.56 -8.56 -4.41
N PRO A 401 29.61 -7.73 -4.45
CA PRO A 401 29.50 -6.37 -5.01
C PRO A 401 28.83 -6.37 -6.38
N LYS A 402 27.77 -5.56 -6.54
CA LYS A 402 26.90 -5.46 -7.74
C LYS A 402 26.06 -6.70 -8.05
N ASN A 403 25.99 -7.70 -7.16
CA ASN A 403 25.22 -8.92 -7.36
C ASN A 403 24.29 -9.17 -6.17
N ASN A 404 23.02 -8.76 -6.31
CA ASN A 404 21.97 -8.94 -5.31
C ASN A 404 21.14 -10.18 -5.61
N CYS A 405 20.80 -10.95 -4.58
CA CYS A 405 19.65 -11.84 -4.63
C CYS A 405 18.41 -11.01 -4.33
N MET A 406 17.40 -11.06 -5.21
CA MET A 406 16.17 -10.28 -5.08
C MET A 406 14.98 -11.21 -5.27
N SER A 407 14.08 -11.22 -4.29
CA SER A 407 12.84 -11.98 -4.32
C SER A 407 11.66 -11.04 -4.17
N ARG A 408 10.66 -11.17 -5.04
CA ARG A 408 9.50 -10.27 -5.12
C ARG A 408 8.22 -11.07 -4.97
N SER A 409 7.39 -10.73 -4.00
CA SER A 409 6.06 -11.31 -3.85
C SER A 409 5.15 -10.99 -5.06
N PRO A 410 4.01 -11.68 -5.20
CA PRO A 410 2.83 -11.14 -5.89
C PRO A 410 2.43 -9.76 -5.33
N VAL A 411 1.52 -9.08 -6.02
CA VAL A 411 0.96 -7.80 -5.53
C VAL A 411 0.16 -8.10 -4.25
N VAL A 412 0.56 -7.49 -3.13
CA VAL A 412 -0.12 -7.65 -1.83
C VAL A 412 -0.81 -6.38 -1.36
N TRP A 413 -0.42 -5.23 -1.93
CA TRP A 413 -1.02 -3.94 -1.64
C TRP A 413 -1.48 -3.26 -2.94
N ASP A 414 -2.62 -2.59 -2.90
CA ASP A 414 -3.06 -1.64 -3.91
C ASP A 414 -3.77 -0.47 -3.23
N ILE A 415 -4.15 0.55 -4.00
CA ILE A 415 -4.73 1.78 -3.44
C ILE A 415 -6.03 1.55 -2.65
N SER A 416 -6.77 0.47 -2.91
CA SER A 416 -7.98 0.14 -2.15
C SER A 416 -7.68 -0.24 -0.70
N LYS A 417 -6.44 -0.65 -0.41
CA LYS A 417 -5.92 -0.94 0.94
C LYS A 417 -5.24 0.26 1.60
N SER A 418 -5.34 1.46 1.00
CA SER A 418 -4.76 2.67 1.58
C SER A 418 -5.36 2.93 2.97
N GLY A 419 -4.48 3.12 3.96
CA GLY A 419 -4.89 3.39 5.34
C GLY A 419 -5.36 2.16 6.12
N GLN A 420 -5.35 0.96 5.54
CA GLN A 420 -5.63 -0.29 6.24
C GLN A 420 -4.34 -0.88 6.84
N TRP A 421 -4.47 -1.56 7.99
CA TRP A 421 -3.36 -2.27 8.62
C TRP A 421 -3.16 -3.64 7.95
N MET A 422 -1.92 -4.00 7.69
CA MET A 422 -1.54 -5.31 7.17
C MET A 422 -0.36 -5.89 7.94
N HIS A 423 -0.30 -7.21 8.02
CA HIS A 423 0.84 -7.93 8.57
C HIS A 423 1.73 -8.42 7.43
N LEU A 424 2.98 -7.97 7.38
CA LEU A 424 3.95 -8.44 6.40
C LEU A 424 5.05 -9.22 7.11
N ALA A 425 5.47 -10.35 6.52
CA ALA A 425 6.66 -11.05 6.95
C ALA A 425 7.50 -11.57 5.78
N ALA A 426 8.82 -11.60 5.98
CA ALA A 426 9.77 -12.20 5.04
C ALA A 426 10.71 -13.15 5.79
N VAL A 427 10.80 -14.38 5.32
CA VAL A 427 11.61 -15.45 5.92
C VAL A 427 12.76 -15.79 4.97
N LEU A 428 13.99 -15.60 5.42
CA LEU A 428 15.21 -16.09 4.77
C LEU A 428 15.66 -17.36 5.48
N ASP A 429 15.47 -18.51 4.83
CA ASP A 429 15.84 -19.83 5.33
C ASP A 429 17.08 -20.32 4.57
N LEU A 430 18.28 -20.15 5.15
CA LEU A 430 19.53 -20.55 4.48
C LEU A 430 19.82 -22.05 4.63
N GLU A 431 19.16 -22.76 5.54
CA GLU A 431 19.25 -24.21 5.57
C GLU A 431 18.63 -24.80 4.29
N LYS A 432 17.42 -24.33 3.95
CA LYS A 432 16.69 -24.77 2.75
C LYS A 432 17.00 -23.93 1.50
N GLN A 433 17.76 -22.85 1.66
CA GLN A 433 18.10 -21.89 0.60
C GLN A 433 16.86 -21.35 -0.10
N VAL A 434 15.95 -20.75 0.67
CA VAL A 434 14.66 -20.25 0.18
C VAL A 434 14.26 -18.94 0.87
N ILE A 435 13.61 -18.06 0.12
CA ILE A 435 12.98 -16.84 0.64
C ILE A 435 11.47 -17.05 0.59
N ARG A 436 10.77 -16.80 1.69
CA ARG A 436 9.30 -16.83 1.74
C ARG A 436 8.74 -15.46 2.08
N HIS A 437 7.64 -15.09 1.42
CA HIS A 437 6.91 -13.85 1.68
C HIS A 437 5.53 -14.18 2.21
N TYR A 438 5.10 -13.45 3.23
CA TYR A 438 3.79 -13.59 3.83
C TYR A 438 3.09 -12.23 3.89
N ALA A 439 1.79 -12.25 3.64
CA ALA A 439 0.88 -11.14 3.85
C ALA A 439 -0.33 -11.67 4.63
N ASP A 440 -0.68 -10.97 5.72
CA ASP A 440 -1.85 -11.27 6.55
C ASP A 440 -1.89 -12.74 7.00
N GLY A 441 -0.73 -13.25 7.41
CA GLY A 441 -0.55 -14.62 7.90
C GLY A 441 -0.41 -15.69 6.83
N GLU A 442 -0.73 -15.38 5.56
CA GLU A 442 -0.71 -16.34 4.46
C GLU A 442 0.60 -16.33 3.67
N LEU A 443 1.04 -17.51 3.23
CA LEU A 443 2.20 -17.66 2.35
C LEU A 443 1.85 -17.17 0.93
N THR A 444 2.45 -16.08 0.50
CA THR A 444 2.22 -15.50 -0.84
C THR A 444 3.22 -16.01 -1.89
N LEU A 445 4.45 -16.31 -1.47
CA LEU A 445 5.51 -16.80 -2.34
C LEU A 445 6.54 -17.62 -1.56
N GLU A 446 6.95 -18.74 -2.14
CA GLU A 446 8.17 -19.46 -1.78
C GLU A 446 9.13 -19.39 -2.98
N ASP A 447 10.28 -18.74 -2.81
CA ASP A 447 11.24 -18.42 -3.86
C ASP A 447 12.62 -19.07 -3.58
N PRO A 448 12.96 -20.18 -4.26
CA PRO A 448 14.24 -20.85 -4.07
C PRO A 448 15.44 -19.97 -4.46
N ILE A 449 16.43 -19.87 -3.57
CA ILE A 449 17.67 -19.14 -3.83
C ILE A 449 18.47 -19.91 -4.89
N GLY A 450 18.62 -19.27 -6.06
CA GLY A 450 19.39 -19.83 -7.17
C GLY A 450 20.84 -20.13 -6.78
N ASN A 451 21.42 -21.18 -7.38
CA ASN A 451 22.76 -21.68 -7.03
C ASN A 451 23.86 -20.61 -6.97
N ARG A 452 23.78 -19.58 -7.83
CA ARG A 452 24.75 -18.48 -7.90
C ARG A 452 24.67 -17.47 -6.74
N TYR A 453 23.64 -17.55 -5.90
CA TYR A 453 23.39 -16.63 -4.79
C TYR A 453 23.50 -17.30 -3.42
N ARG A 454 23.81 -18.60 -3.38
CA ARG A 454 23.81 -19.37 -2.13
C ARG A 454 24.82 -18.81 -1.13
N ILE A 455 24.37 -18.62 0.10
CA ILE A 455 25.16 -18.19 1.25
C ILE A 455 24.82 -19.07 2.44
N SER A 456 25.79 -19.34 3.32
CA SER A 456 25.56 -20.11 4.54
C SER A 456 25.26 -19.25 5.77
N LYS A 457 25.51 -17.94 5.68
CA LYS A 457 25.26 -16.97 6.73
C LYS A 457 24.84 -15.62 6.14
N THR A 458 23.98 -14.92 6.87
CA THR A 458 23.54 -13.54 6.63
C THR A 458 23.93 -12.64 7.80
N ARG A 459 23.81 -11.32 7.66
CA ARG A 459 24.12 -10.32 8.68
C ARG A 459 23.26 -9.07 8.47
N LEU A 460 23.18 -8.19 9.47
CA LEU A 460 22.42 -6.93 9.36
C LEU A 460 23.29 -5.70 9.64
N GLY A 461 23.89 -5.61 10.83
CA GLY A 461 24.68 -4.43 11.20
C GLY A 461 23.82 -3.20 11.44
N HIS A 462 24.30 -2.02 11.02
CA HIS A 462 23.55 -0.77 11.11
C HIS A 462 22.43 -0.72 10.07
N GLY A 463 21.27 -0.21 10.46
CA GLY A 463 20.15 -0.04 9.55
C GLY A 463 19.11 0.97 10.03
N GLU A 464 18.05 1.07 9.22
CA GLU A 464 16.95 2.01 9.40
C GLU A 464 15.61 1.29 9.21
N ILE A 465 14.64 1.53 10.11
CA ILE A 465 13.23 1.17 9.92
C ILE A 465 12.49 2.34 9.30
N GLY A 466 11.63 2.04 8.33
CA GLY A 466 10.63 2.92 7.73
C GLY A 466 11.15 3.89 6.67
N ASN A 467 12.37 4.41 6.78
CA ASN A 467 12.97 5.30 5.77
C ASN A 467 14.45 5.04 5.64
N TRP A 468 15.02 5.43 4.50
CA TRP A 468 16.44 5.22 4.22
C TRP A 468 17.10 6.48 3.68
N GLY A 469 18.23 6.91 4.25
CA GLY A 469 18.80 8.21 3.86
C GLY A 469 20.29 8.44 4.04
N LEU A 470 21.08 7.43 4.42
CA LEU A 470 22.56 7.53 4.45
C LEU A 470 23.21 6.18 4.10
N PRO A 471 23.16 5.70 2.85
CA PRO A 471 24.05 4.63 2.43
C PRO A 471 25.50 5.02 2.70
N ASN A 472 26.27 4.14 3.33
CA ASN A 472 27.72 4.29 3.43
C ASN A 472 28.36 3.99 2.05
N SER A 473 28.15 4.90 1.09
CA SER A 473 28.79 4.87 -0.23
C SER A 473 29.75 6.07 -0.33
N PRO A 474 31.06 5.90 -0.07
CA PRO A 474 32.04 6.98 -0.10
C PRO A 474 32.17 7.67 -1.48
N GLU A 475 31.55 7.12 -2.54
CA GLU A 475 31.62 7.63 -3.91
C GLU A 475 30.36 8.40 -4.37
N LYS A 476 29.31 8.54 -3.55
CA LYS A 476 28.05 9.16 -3.97
C LYS A 476 27.56 10.23 -3.00
N ASP A 477 27.43 11.46 -3.50
CA ASP A 477 26.89 12.62 -2.77
C ASP A 477 25.35 12.69 -2.79
N TRP A 478 24.68 11.67 -3.34
CA TRP A 478 23.22 11.58 -3.44
C TRP A 478 22.74 10.17 -3.06
N PHE A 479 21.58 10.08 -2.44
CA PHE A 479 20.92 8.83 -2.08
C PHE A 479 19.50 8.79 -2.66
N ALA A 480 19.04 7.59 -3.04
CA ALA A 480 17.66 7.40 -3.48
C ALA A 480 16.73 7.55 -2.28
N ILE A 481 15.69 8.38 -2.42
CA ILE A 481 14.64 8.51 -1.40
C ILE A 481 13.77 7.25 -1.47
N ARG A 482 13.80 6.45 -0.40
CA ARG A 482 13.06 5.18 -0.30
C ARG A 482 12.08 5.19 0.86
N ASN A 483 11.47 6.34 1.10
CA ASN A 483 10.71 6.58 2.31
C ASN A 483 9.35 5.88 2.29
N LEU A 484 8.94 5.30 3.41
CA LEU A 484 7.60 4.78 3.62
C LEU A 484 6.63 5.93 3.84
N ASN A 485 5.60 6.02 3.00
CA ASN A 485 4.42 6.82 3.32
C ASN A 485 3.43 5.95 4.11
N GLY A 486 3.56 5.98 5.44
CA GLY A 486 2.79 5.10 6.31
C GLY A 486 3.33 5.02 7.73
N ARG A 487 2.86 4.01 8.46
CA ARG A 487 3.08 3.83 9.90
C ARG A 487 3.39 2.37 10.21
N ILE A 488 4.26 2.12 11.18
CA ILE A 488 4.51 0.77 11.72
C ILE A 488 4.18 0.79 13.20
N ASP A 489 3.37 -0.17 13.66
CA ASP A 489 3.02 -0.27 15.07
C ASP A 489 3.65 -1.49 15.77
N GLU A 490 4.22 -2.43 15.05
CA GLU A 490 4.94 -3.55 15.65
C GLU A 490 5.99 -4.02 14.64
N PHE A 491 7.21 -4.25 15.11
CA PHE A 491 8.31 -4.71 14.27
C PHE A 491 9.16 -5.71 15.04
N ALA A 492 9.52 -6.82 14.38
CA ALA A 492 10.41 -7.81 14.98
C ALA A 492 11.31 -8.47 13.95
N ILE A 493 12.49 -8.89 14.42
CA ILE A 493 13.43 -9.71 13.67
C ILE A 493 13.79 -10.93 14.52
N TYR A 494 13.71 -12.11 13.93
CA TYR A 494 14.09 -13.39 14.53
C TYR A 494 15.39 -13.89 13.89
N ALA A 495 16.25 -14.53 14.69
CA ALA A 495 17.42 -15.31 14.26
C ALA A 495 17.04 -16.75 13.86
N ASP A 496 15.84 -16.94 13.35
CA ASP A 496 15.31 -18.24 12.95
C ASP A 496 14.36 -18.08 11.76
N ALA A 497 14.17 -19.16 11.00
CA ALA A 497 13.21 -19.23 9.91
C ALA A 497 11.85 -19.71 10.45
N LEU A 498 10.94 -18.78 10.72
CA LEU A 498 9.62 -19.12 11.25
C LEU A 498 8.81 -19.94 10.23
N THR A 499 8.03 -20.85 10.77
CA THR A 499 7.08 -21.67 10.00
C THR A 499 5.84 -20.87 9.60
N SER A 500 5.12 -21.35 8.58
CA SER A 500 3.84 -20.73 8.19
C SER A 500 2.82 -20.72 9.32
N ASP A 501 2.80 -21.75 10.18
CA ASP A 501 1.89 -21.81 11.34
C ASP A 501 2.22 -20.75 12.38
N GLU A 502 3.51 -20.49 12.65
CA GLU A 502 3.94 -19.41 13.55
C GLU A 502 3.56 -18.03 13.00
N ILE A 503 3.76 -17.80 11.69
CA ILE A 503 3.38 -16.54 11.05
C ILE A 503 1.86 -16.33 11.04
N ALA A 504 1.10 -17.40 10.76
CA ALA A 504 -0.36 -17.36 10.81
C ALA A 504 -0.88 -17.07 12.23
N GLU A 505 -0.25 -17.64 13.27
CA GLU A 505 -0.60 -17.35 14.66
C GLU A 505 -0.29 -15.91 15.06
N ILE A 506 0.87 -15.37 14.66
CA ILE A 506 1.23 -13.96 14.89
C ILE A 506 0.18 -13.03 14.26
N TYR A 507 -0.25 -13.32 13.03
CA TYR A 507 -1.31 -12.56 12.37
C TYR A 507 -2.64 -12.71 13.11
N ARG A 508 -3.11 -13.94 13.35
CA ARG A 508 -4.40 -14.23 13.99
C ARG A 508 -4.55 -13.58 15.36
N VAL A 509 -3.48 -13.53 16.14
CA VAL A 509 -3.49 -12.88 17.47
C VAL A 509 -3.32 -11.37 17.37
N GLY A 510 -2.64 -10.88 16.33
CA GLY A 510 -2.45 -9.45 16.09
C GLY A 510 -3.54 -8.76 15.26
N ASN A 511 -4.44 -9.50 14.62
CA ASN A 511 -5.48 -8.93 13.78
C ASN A 511 -6.51 -8.20 14.66
N PRO A 512 -6.79 -6.90 14.43
CA PRO A 512 -7.84 -6.17 15.13
C PRO A 512 -9.26 -6.50 14.63
N HIS A 513 -9.44 -7.40 13.65
CA HIS A 513 -10.73 -7.70 13.00
C HIS A 513 -11.12 -9.17 13.05
#